data_AF-A0A3A4VD24-F1
#
_entry.id   AF-A0A3A4VD24-F1
#
_cell.length_a   1.000
_cell.length_b   1.000
_cell.length_c   1.000
_cell.angle_alpha   90.00
_cell.angle_beta   90.00
_cell.angle_gamma   90.00
#
_symmetry.space_group_name_H-M   'P 1'
#
loop_
_entity.id
_entity.type
_entity.pdbx_description
1 polymer ?
#
loop_
_entity_poly.entity_id
_entity_poly.type
_entity_poly.pdbx_seq_one_letter_code
_entity_poly.pdbx_strand_id
1 'polypeptide(L)'
;MGNIYHILNRGVNKDPIFLGTNDYLRFIYCLHRFNNRGRRLGEREDPKEYLKDPPPQDKLVNILKWSLMPNHYHILVEEVVEGGALKFVQRVIAGLIIF
;
A
#
# COMPACT_ATOMS: atom_id res chain seq x y z
N MET A 1 18.55 -2.62 13.30
CA MET A 1 17.18 -2.13 13.55
C MET A 1 16.75 -1.36 12.32
N GLY A 2 15.57 -1.66 11.79
CA GLY A 2 15.03 -0.94 10.63
C GLY A 2 14.57 0.47 11.03
N ASN A 3 14.68 1.43 10.12
CA ASN A 3 14.12 2.75 10.35
C ASN A 3 12.59 2.69 10.34
N ILE A 4 11.96 3.44 11.24
CA ILE A 4 10.50 3.57 11.28
C ILE A 4 10.10 4.86 10.58
N TYR A 5 9.15 4.77 9.66
CA TYR A 5 8.65 5.90 8.89
C TYR A 5 7.15 6.05 9.05
N HIS A 6 6.72 7.30 9.25
CA HIS A 6 5.31 7.69 9.17
C HIS A 6 5.06 8.31 7.79
N ILE A 7 4.44 7.53 6.91
CA ILE A 7 4.09 7.94 5.55
C ILE A 7 2.69 8.56 5.57
N LEU A 8 2.56 9.72 4.94
CA LEU A 8 1.32 10.48 4.86
C LEU A 8 1.12 11.05 3.46
N ASN A 9 -0.11 10.97 2.96
CA ASN A 9 -0.52 11.59 1.70
C ASN A 9 -1.95 12.08 1.81
N ARG A 10 -2.27 13.16 1.09
CA ARG A 10 -3.56 13.85 1.11
C ARG A 10 -3.93 14.23 -0.32
N GLY A 11 -5.22 14.15 -0.64
CA GLY A 11 -5.73 14.58 -1.93
C GLY A 11 -5.44 16.06 -2.19
N VAL A 12 -5.17 16.38 -3.46
CA VAL A 12 -5.04 17.77 -3.91
C VAL A 12 -6.31 18.53 -3.53
N ASN A 13 -6.18 19.77 -3.07
CA ASN A 13 -7.31 20.60 -2.59
C ASN A 13 -8.16 19.97 -1.47
N LYS A 14 -7.63 18.96 -0.76
CA LYS A 14 -8.36 18.15 0.24
C LYS A 14 -9.50 17.33 -0.36
N ASP A 15 -9.48 17.11 -1.67
CA ASP A 15 -10.44 16.26 -2.36
C ASP A 15 -10.34 14.80 -1.88
N PRO A 16 -11.45 14.05 -1.89
CA PRO A 16 -11.42 12.64 -1.53
C PRO A 16 -10.46 11.84 -2.44
N ILE A 17 -9.61 11.03 -1.82
CA ILE A 17 -8.83 9.97 -2.46
C ILE A 17 -9.70 8.72 -2.63
N PHE A 18 -10.56 8.44 -1.64
CA PHE A 18 -11.45 7.29 -1.64
C PHE A 18 -12.90 7.76 -1.82
N LEU A 19 -13.48 7.48 -2.98
CA LEU A 19 -14.83 7.89 -3.35
C LEU A 19 -15.89 6.87 -2.89
N GLY A 20 -15.50 5.61 -2.71
CA GLY A 20 -16.35 4.57 -2.16
C GLY A 20 -15.58 3.39 -1.57
N THR A 21 -16.33 2.42 -1.01
CA THR A 21 -15.76 1.25 -0.32
C THR A 21 -14.78 0.43 -1.17
N ASN A 22 -15.00 0.39 -2.49
CA ASN A 22 -14.11 -0.31 -3.42
C ASN A 22 -12.72 0.35 -3.50
N ASP A 23 -12.61 1.66 -3.32
CA ASP A 23 -11.32 2.36 -3.35
C ASP A 23 -10.49 2.04 -2.10
N TYR A 24 -11.14 1.97 -0.93
CA TYR A 24 -10.48 1.51 0.30
C TYR A 24 -9.96 0.08 0.16
N LEU A 25 -10.78 -0.81 -0.39
CA LEU A 25 -10.38 -2.20 -0.63
C LEU A 25 -9.20 -2.29 -1.60
N ARG A 26 -9.26 -1.54 -2.71
CA ARG A 26 -8.16 -1.45 -3.69
C ARG A 26 -6.89 -0.91 -3.04
N PHE A 27 -6.99 0.08 -2.16
CA PHE A 27 -5.83 0.60 -1.42
C PHE A 27 -5.20 -0.48 -0.53
N ILE A 28 -6.00 -1.21 0.25
CA ILE A 28 -5.51 -2.32 1.10
C ILE A 28 -4.86 -3.41 0.23
N TYR A 29 -5.46 -3.73 -0.91
CA TYR A 29 -4.86 -4.63 -1.90
C TYR A 29 -3.51 -4.11 -2.39
N CYS A 30 -3.37 -2.82 -2.70
CA CYS A 30 -2.11 -2.20 -3.10
C CYS A 30 -1.05 -2.30 -2.00
N LEU A 31 -1.40 -2.02 -0.73
CA LEU A 31 -0.48 -2.16 0.41
C LEU A 31 0.12 -3.57 0.48
N HIS A 32 -0.69 -4.60 0.25
CA HIS A 32 -0.19 -5.96 0.22
C HIS A 32 0.58 -6.24 -1.09
N ARG A 33 -0.06 -6.09 -2.25
CA ARG A 33 0.53 -6.43 -3.54
C ARG A 33 1.91 -5.82 -3.79
N PHE A 34 2.11 -4.57 -3.39
CA PHE A 34 3.33 -3.83 -3.69
C PHE A 34 4.42 -3.96 -2.63
N ASN A 35 4.13 -4.54 -1.47
CA ASN A 35 5.08 -4.80 -0.40
C ASN A 35 5.87 -6.10 -0.64
N ASN A 36 6.56 -6.19 -1.78
CA ASN A 36 7.36 -7.37 -2.14
C ASN A 36 8.68 -6.95 -2.83
N ARG A 37 9.82 -7.52 -2.48
CA ARG A 37 11.12 -7.27 -3.14
C ARG A 37 11.08 -7.71 -4.61
N GLY A 38 10.35 -8.79 -4.90
CA GLY A 38 10.10 -9.31 -6.24
C GLY A 38 9.23 -8.41 -7.13
N ARG A 39 9.18 -8.72 -8.44
CA ARG A 39 8.58 -7.84 -9.47
C ARG A 39 7.11 -8.13 -9.79
N ARG A 40 6.59 -9.33 -9.47
CA ARG A 40 5.22 -9.74 -9.83
C ARG A 40 4.66 -10.73 -8.81
N LEU A 41 3.72 -10.29 -7.98
CA LEU A 41 2.70 -11.20 -7.44
C LEU A 41 1.66 -11.37 -8.57
N GLY A 42 1.20 -12.60 -8.82
CA GLY A 42 0.44 -13.00 -10.01
C GLY A 42 -0.77 -12.13 -10.40
N GLU A 43 -1.32 -12.42 -11.57
CA GLU A 43 -2.44 -11.74 -12.26
C GLU A 43 -3.81 -12.00 -11.59
N ARG A 44 -3.90 -11.98 -10.26
CA ARG A 44 -5.23 -11.91 -9.63
C ARG A 44 -5.71 -10.47 -9.77
N GLU A 45 -6.67 -10.25 -10.66
CA GLU A 45 -7.23 -8.93 -10.95
C GLU A 45 -8.18 -8.45 -9.85
N ASP A 46 -8.85 -9.38 -9.15
CA ASP A 46 -9.85 -9.01 -8.13
C ASP A 46 -9.21 -8.79 -6.73
N PRO A 47 -9.34 -7.57 -6.15
CA PRO A 47 -8.82 -7.27 -4.82
C PRO A 47 -9.44 -8.10 -3.69
N LYS A 48 -10.73 -8.48 -3.76
CA LYS A 48 -11.40 -9.23 -2.69
C LYS A 48 -10.85 -10.65 -2.62
N GLU A 49 -10.78 -11.33 -3.76
CA GLU A 49 -10.27 -12.71 -3.84
C GLU A 49 -8.79 -12.78 -3.47
N TYR A 50 -7.99 -11.79 -3.86
CA TYR A 50 -6.59 -11.73 -3.46
C TYR A 50 -6.42 -11.62 -1.93
N LEU A 51 -7.22 -10.76 -1.29
CA LEU A 51 -7.09 -10.47 0.15
C LEU A 51 -7.59 -11.62 1.05
N LYS A 52 -8.36 -12.58 0.52
CA LYS A 52 -8.78 -13.78 1.27
C LYS A 52 -7.61 -14.73 1.55
N ASP A 53 -6.76 -14.92 0.56
CA ASP A 53 -5.59 -15.81 0.63
C ASP A 53 -4.41 -15.16 -0.11
N PRO A 54 -3.78 -14.15 0.50
CA PRO A 54 -2.65 -13.50 -0.10
C PRO A 54 -1.44 -14.44 -0.15
N PRO A 55 -0.72 -14.52 -1.30
CA PRO A 55 0.50 -15.32 -1.37
C PRO A 55 1.57 -14.76 -0.42
N PRO A 56 2.51 -15.61 0.03
CA PRO A 56 3.65 -15.16 0.84
C PRO A 56 4.38 -13.99 0.20
N GLN A 57 4.75 -13.02 1.03
CA GLN A 57 5.45 -11.81 0.59
C GLN A 57 6.89 -11.84 1.03
N ASP A 58 7.78 -11.51 0.10
CA ASP A 58 9.14 -11.15 0.43
C ASP A 58 9.22 -9.65 0.72
N LYS A 59 8.93 -9.23 1.96
CA LYS A 59 8.53 -7.85 2.29
C LYS A 59 9.63 -6.80 2.05
N LEU A 60 9.21 -5.61 1.59
CA LEU A 60 10.05 -4.39 1.60
C LEU A 60 10.03 -3.72 2.97
N VAL A 61 8.86 -3.73 3.61
CA VAL A 61 8.59 -3.11 4.91
C VAL A 61 7.66 -3.98 5.75
N ASN A 62 7.73 -3.85 7.07
CA ASN A 62 6.68 -4.28 7.98
C ASN A 62 5.67 -3.14 8.10
N ILE A 63 4.40 -3.37 7.75
CA ILE A 63 3.33 -2.41 8.00
C ILE A 63 2.88 -2.58 9.44
N LEU A 64 3.14 -1.59 10.28
CA LEU A 64 2.84 -1.63 11.71
C LEU A 64 1.41 -1.15 11.99
N LYS A 65 0.99 -0.06 11.32
CA LYS A 65 -0.36 0.52 11.41
C LYS A 65 -0.71 1.26 10.12
N TRP A 66 -2.00 1.42 9.86
CA TRP A 66 -2.52 2.30 8.82
C TRP A 66 -3.86 2.90 9.23
N SER A 67 -4.19 4.06 8.66
CA SER A 67 -5.49 4.74 8.80
C SER A 67 -5.87 5.38 7.45
N LEU A 68 -7.09 5.10 6.98
CA LEU A 68 -7.60 5.58 5.70
C LEU A 68 -8.79 6.51 5.97
N MET A 69 -8.61 7.78 5.67
CA MET A 69 -9.66 8.81 5.72
C MET A 69 -10.05 9.18 4.29
N PRO A 70 -11.26 9.69 4.03
CA PRO A 70 -11.72 9.96 2.67
C PRO A 70 -10.73 10.73 1.80
N ASN A 71 -10.04 11.73 2.36
CA ASN A 71 -9.11 12.59 1.63
C ASN A 71 -7.63 12.47 2.02
N HIS A 72 -7.26 11.56 2.94
CA HIS A 72 -5.86 11.35 3.32
C HIS A 72 -5.65 9.99 3.97
N TYR A 73 -4.41 9.52 3.99
CA TYR A 73 -4.05 8.31 4.70
C TYR A 73 -2.74 8.46 5.46
N HIS A 74 -2.59 7.61 6.47
CA HIS A 74 -1.40 7.48 7.29
C HIS A 74 -0.98 6.02 7.31
N ILE A 75 0.31 5.75 7.12
CA ILE A 75 0.88 4.40 7.20
C ILE A 75 2.16 4.48 8.03
N LEU A 76 2.24 3.66 9.08
CA LEU A 76 3.44 3.49 9.88
C LEU A 76 4.13 2.21 9.42
N VAL A 77 5.37 2.32 8.98
CA VAL A 77 6.15 1.18 8.50
C VAL A 77 7.50 1.10 9.18
N GLU A 78 8.00 -0.11 9.35
CA GLU A 78 9.39 -0.38 9.69
C GLU A 78 10.08 -0.95 8.44
N GLU A 79 11.24 -0.41 8.09
CA GLU A 79 12.00 -0.84 6.93
C GLU A 79 12.67 -2.20 7.15
N VAL A 80 12.46 -3.15 6.22
CA VAL A 80 13.05 -4.50 6.27
C VAL A 80 14.33 -4.60 5.43
N VAL A 81 14.40 -3.81 4.36
CA VAL A 81 15.58 -3.68 3.49
C VAL A 81 15.87 -2.22 3.23
N GLU A 82 17.15 -1.87 3.10
CA GLU A 82 17.58 -0.48 2.85
C GLU A 82 16.84 0.13 1.63
N GLY A 83 16.21 1.29 1.85
CA GLY A 83 15.41 1.99 0.84
C GLY A 83 14.05 1.33 0.55
N GLY A 84 13.67 0.33 1.34
CA GLY A 84 12.42 -0.42 1.21
C GLY A 84 11.19 0.46 1.40
N ALA A 85 11.21 1.42 2.33
CA ALA A 85 10.09 2.33 2.56
C ALA A 85 9.82 3.24 1.36
N LEU A 86 10.87 3.82 0.78
CA LEU A 86 10.75 4.66 -0.43
C LEU A 86 10.18 3.85 -1.60
N LYS A 87 10.76 2.67 -1.86
CA LYS A 87 10.31 1.78 -2.95
C LYS A 87 8.87 1.31 -2.75
N PHE A 88 8.48 1.03 -1.51
CA PHE A 88 7.13 0.65 -1.15
C PHE A 88 6.13 1.77 -1.49
N VAL A 89 6.38 3.01 -1.04
CA VAL A 89 5.50 4.16 -1.30
C VAL A 89 5.36 4.47 -2.78
N GLN A 90 6.47 4.46 -3.54
CA GLN A 90 6.44 4.69 -4.99
C GLN A 90 5.51 3.70 -5.71
N ARG A 91 5.55 2.43 -5.31
CA ARG A 91 4.72 1.38 -5.93
C ARG A 91 3.25 1.47 -5.50
N VAL A 92 2.97 1.78 -4.23
CA VAL A 92 1.60 1.99 -3.75
C VAL A 92 0.95 3.17 -4.49
N ILE A 93 1.65 4.29 -4.63
CA ILE A 93 1.13 5.47 -5.35
C ILE A 93 0.92 5.15 -6.84
N ALA A 94 1.88 4.51 -7.50
CA ALA A 94 1.72 4.11 -8.91
C ALA A 94 0.51 3.17 -9.10
N GLY A 95 0.33 2.22 -8.18
CA GLY A 95 -0.81 1.30 -8.19
C GLY A 95 -2.17 1.96 -7.99
N LEU A 96 -2.24 3.14 -7.38
CA LEU A 96 -3.50 3.88 -7.20
C LEU A 96 -3.94 4.62 -8.47
N ILE A 97 -3.02 4.91 -9.39
CA ILE A 97 -3.29 5.73 -10.60
C ILE A 97 -3.67 4.85 -11.80
N ILE A 98 -3.24 3.58 -11.82
CA ILE A 98 -3.30 2.71 -13.02
C ILE A 98 -4.70 2.07 -13.22
N PHE A 99 -5.72 2.45 -12.45
CA PHE A 99 -7.08 1.87 -12.52
C PHE A 99 -8.19 2.91 -12.66
#